data_AF-A0A2M7GCZ4-F1
#
_entry.id   AF-A0A2M7GCZ4-F1
#
_cell.length_a   1.000
_cell.length_b   1.000
_cell.length_c   1.000
_cell.angle_alpha   90.00
_cell.angle_beta   90.00
_cell.angle_gamma   90.00
#
_symmetry.space_group_name_H-M   'P 1'
#
loop_
_entity.id
_entity.type
_entity.pdbx_description
1 polymer ?
#
loop_
_entity_poly.entity_id
_entity_poly.type
_entity_poly.pdbx_seq_one_letter_code
_entity_poly.pdbx_strand_id
1 'polypeptide(L)'
;NFERQGNDLHTQIGVNVFTAMLGGEVQVDTLSGKVILTIPPGTQPEQIFRLAGRGMPQLKNPQVKGDLFVRVKVQVPRQLNAKQKALLEEAARLK
;
A
#
# COMPACT_ATOMS: atom_id res chain seq x y z
N ASN A 1 -7.41 8.48 6.13
CA ASN A 1 -6.91 9.78 6.61
C ASN A 1 -5.70 10.18 5.78
N PHE A 2 -5.64 11.43 5.34
CA PHE A 2 -4.51 11.97 4.59
C PHE A 2 -3.79 13.02 5.44
N GLU A 3 -2.47 13.04 5.36
CA GLU A 3 -1.62 14.08 5.90
C GLU A 3 -1.05 14.91 4.74
N ARG A 4 -1.17 16.24 4.80
CA ARG A 4 -0.68 17.13 3.76
C ARG A 4 0.69 17.68 4.11
N GLN A 5 1.64 17.59 3.19
CA GLN A 5 2.96 18.21 3.29
C GLN A 5 3.23 19.03 2.02
N GLY A 6 3.13 20.35 2.14
CA GLY A 6 3.16 21.22 0.95
C GLY A 6 1.99 20.93 0.01
N ASN A 7 2.28 20.47 -1.21
CA ASN A 7 1.26 20.03 -2.17
C ASN A 7 1.11 18.50 -2.22
N ASP A 8 1.95 17.77 -1.51
CA ASP A 8 1.91 16.32 -1.49
C ASP A 8 1.00 15.83 -0.37
N LEU A 9 0.47 14.63 -0.57
CA LEU A 9 -0.37 13.93 0.39
C LEU A 9 0.33 12.65 0.81
N HIS A 10 0.14 12.28 2.06
CA HIS A 10 0.62 11.03 2.64
C HIS A 10 -0.57 10.26 3.20
N THR A 11 -0.60 8.96 2.96
CA THR A 11 -1.59 8.05 3.52
C THR A 11 -0.94 6.72 3.83
N GLN A 12 -1.68 5.86 4.51
CA GLN A 12 -1.26 4.49 4.82
C GLN A 12 -2.35 3.50 4.41
N ILE A 13 -1.93 2.34 3.93
CA ILE A 13 -2.83 1.25 3.54
C ILE A 13 -2.42 -0.05 4.22
N GLY A 14 -3.41 -0.84 4.61
CA GLY A 14 -3.19 -2.20 5.08
C GLY A 14 -3.01 -3.14 3.89
N VAL A 15 -1.91 -3.88 3.86
CA VAL A 15 -1.68 -4.93 2.85
C VAL A 15 -1.47 -6.24 3.58
N ASN A 16 -2.25 -7.28 3.24
CA ASN A 16 -2.05 -8.57 3.87
C ASN A 16 -0.66 -9.15 3.51
N VAL A 17 -0.06 -9.88 4.45
CA VAL A 17 1.31 -10.42 4.29
C VAL A 17 1.48 -11.29 3.03
N PHE A 18 0.44 -11.99 2.57
CA PHE A 18 0.51 -12.82 1.36
C PHE A 18 0.62 -11.96 0.11
N THR A 19 -0.18 -10.89 -0.02
CA THR A 19 -0.05 -9.93 -1.12
C THR A 19 1.29 -9.19 -1.08
N ALA A 20 1.81 -8.86 0.10
CA ALA A 20 3.14 -8.26 0.21
C ALA A 20 4.25 -9.22 -0.26
N MET A 21 4.15 -10.50 0.11
CA MET A 21 5.12 -11.54 -0.27
C MET A 21 5.04 -11.92 -1.75
N LEU A 22 3.83 -12.21 -2.23
CA LEU A 22 3.59 -12.84 -3.54
C LEU A 22 3.23 -11.83 -4.63
N GLY A 23 3.01 -10.58 -4.25
CA GLY A 23 2.48 -9.54 -5.12
C GLY A 23 0.96 -9.59 -5.25
N GLY A 24 0.42 -8.59 -5.95
CA GLY A 24 -1.01 -8.48 -6.22
C GLY A 24 -1.42 -7.02 -6.38
N GLU A 25 -2.65 -6.72 -6.00
CA GLU A 25 -3.24 -5.39 -6.17
C GLU A 25 -4.04 -5.00 -4.93
N VAL A 26 -4.03 -3.70 -4.60
CA VAL A 26 -4.82 -3.13 -3.52
C VAL A 26 -5.47 -1.83 -3.96
N GLN A 27 -6.67 -1.57 -3.46
CA GLN A 27 -7.36 -0.31 -3.72
C GLN A 27 -6.87 0.77 -2.76
N VAL A 28 -6.55 1.94 -3.31
CA VAL A 28 -6.11 3.11 -2.55
C VAL A 28 -7.10 4.24 -2.78
N ASP A 29 -7.58 4.84 -1.69
CA ASP A 29 -8.37 6.06 -1.76
C ASP A 29 -7.47 7.24 -2.13
N THR A 30 -7.94 8.09 -3.04
CA THR A 30 -7.34 9.39 -3.38
C THR A 30 -8.42 10.47 -3.28
N LEU A 31 -8.04 11.74 -3.32
CA LEU A 31 -9.01 12.84 -3.34
C LEU A 31 -9.87 12.88 -4.61
N SER A 32 -9.46 12.17 -5.68
CA SER A 32 -10.22 12.07 -6.94
C SER A 32 -10.93 10.73 -7.11
N GLY A 33 -11.08 9.96 -6.03
CA GLY A 33 -11.66 8.62 -6.05
C GLY A 33 -10.63 7.52 -5.84
N LYS A 34 -11.03 6.28 -6.10
CA LYS A 34 -10.22 5.08 -5.83
C LYS A 34 -9.34 4.73 -7.02
N VAL A 35 -8.11 4.30 -6.74
CA VAL A 35 -7.17 3.78 -7.74
C VAL A 35 -6.64 2.41 -7.32
N ILE A 36 -6.22 1.62 -8.30
CA ILE A 36 -5.55 0.35 -8.06
C ILE A 36 -4.05 0.62 -7.94
N LEU A 37 -3.44 0.17 -6.84
CA LEU A 37 -2.00 0.13 -6.64
C LEU A 37 -1.52 -1.31 -6.80
N THR A 38 -0.67 -1.53 -7.79
CA THR A 38 0.04 -2.81 -7.94
C THR A 38 1.08 -2.95 -6.83
N ILE A 39 1.05 -4.09 -6.15
CA ILE A 39 2.01 -4.48 -5.12
C ILE A 39 2.98 -5.48 -5.73
N PRO A 40 4.27 -5.12 -5.91
CA PRO A 40 5.29 -6.06 -6.35
C PRO A 40 5.51 -7.17 -5.31
N PRO A 41 5.86 -8.40 -5.75
CA PRO A 41 6.32 -9.44 -4.83
C PRO A 41 7.50 -8.97 -3.99
N GLY A 42 7.52 -9.36 -2.71
CA GLY A 42 8.56 -8.98 -1.76
C GLY A 42 8.47 -7.54 -1.24
N THR A 43 7.31 -6.88 -1.37
CA THR A 43 7.07 -5.55 -0.79
C THR A 43 7.28 -5.57 0.73
N GLN A 44 8.07 -4.63 1.23
CA GLN A 44 8.46 -4.57 2.64
C GLN A 44 7.49 -3.75 3.49
N PRO A 45 7.40 -4.01 4.81
CA PRO A 45 6.73 -3.12 5.75
C PRO A 45 7.28 -1.69 5.66
N GLU A 46 6.40 -0.70 5.79
CA GLU A 46 6.70 0.74 5.68
C GLU A 46 7.18 1.21 4.30
N GLN A 47 7.26 0.33 3.29
CA GLN A 47 7.60 0.74 1.93
C GLN A 47 6.60 1.77 1.40
N ILE A 48 7.10 2.78 0.69
CA ILE A 48 6.31 3.91 0.20
C ILE A 48 6.20 3.81 -1.33
N PHE A 49 4.96 3.88 -1.82
CA PHE A 49 4.66 4.01 -3.24
C PHE A 49 4.24 5.43 -3.57
N ARG A 50 4.72 5.95 -4.71
CA ARG A 50 4.36 7.27 -5.21
C ARG A 50 3.31 7.15 -6.30
N LEU A 51 2.17 7.79 -6.10
CA LEU A 51 1.12 7.96 -7.09
C LEU A 51 1.19 9.40 -7.63
N ALA A 52 1.80 9.53 -8.81
CA ALA A 52 2.09 10.83 -9.41
C ALA A 52 0.80 11.62 -9.72
N GLY A 53 0.78 12.92 -9.41
CA GLY A 53 -0.32 13.84 -9.71
C GLY A 53 -1.59 13.60 -8.91
N ARG A 54 -1.53 12.81 -7.82
CA ARG A 54 -2.67 12.49 -6.94
C ARG A 54 -2.67 13.28 -5.62
N GLY A 55 -1.77 14.25 -5.48
CA GLY A 55 -1.72 15.20 -4.37
C GLY A 55 -2.67 16.40 -4.55
N MET A 56 -2.39 17.48 -3.83
CA MET A 56 -3.16 18.72 -3.88
C MET A 56 -2.79 19.58 -5.10
N PRO A 57 -3.75 20.33 -5.68
CA PRO A 57 -3.44 21.32 -6.69
C PRO A 57 -2.59 22.46 -6.13
N GLN A 58 -1.68 23.01 -6.95
CA GLN A 58 -0.95 24.22 -6.60
C GLN A 58 -1.87 25.44 -6.64
N LEU A 59 -1.67 26.37 -5.69
CA LEU A 59 -2.52 27.56 -5.55
C LEU A 59 -2.52 28.45 -6.81
N LYS A 60 -1.36 28.60 -7.46
CA LYS A 60 -1.18 29.48 -8.64
C LYS A 60 -1.47 28.78 -9.97
N ASN A 61 -1.42 27.45 -10.01
CA ASN A 61 -1.69 26.67 -11.21
C ASN A 61 -2.40 25.36 -10.84
N PRO A 62 -3.73 25.33 -10.82
CA PRO A 62 -4.50 24.15 -10.42
C PRO A 62 -4.30 22.91 -11.31
N GLN A 63 -3.75 23.08 -12.52
CA GLN A 63 -3.40 21.95 -13.40
C GLN A 63 -2.17 21.18 -12.90
N VAL A 64 -1.29 21.84 -12.13
CA VAL A 64 -0.14 21.20 -11.50
C VAL A 64 -0.57 20.69 -10.13
N LYS A 65 -0.38 19.40 -9.89
CA LYS A 65 -0.68 18.74 -8.61
C LYS A 65 0.59 18.17 -8.02
N GLY A 66 0.63 18.10 -6.69
CA GLY A 66 1.60 17.25 -6.00
C GLY A 66 1.28 15.77 -6.18
N ASP A 67 1.98 14.94 -5.42
CA ASP A 67 1.88 13.49 -5.45
C ASP A 67 1.18 12.93 -4.21
N LEU A 68 0.72 11.68 -4.30
CA LEU A 68 0.26 10.92 -3.15
C LEU A 68 1.28 9.83 -2.82
N PHE A 69 1.83 9.88 -1.61
CA PHE A 69 2.73 8.89 -1.05
C PHE A 69 1.94 7.93 -0.16
N VAL A 70 1.96 6.65 -0.53
CA VAL A 70 1.19 5.59 0.10
C VAL A 70 2.14 4.68 0.86
N ARG A 71 2.07 4.69 2.19
CA ARG A 71 2.87 3.80 3.04
C ARG A 71 2.17 2.47 3.26
N VAL A 72 2.87 1.37 3.02
CA VAL A 72 2.36 0.02 3.24
C VAL A 72 2.52 -0.38 4.71
N LYS A 73 1.40 -0.74 5.35
CA LYS A 73 1.35 -1.40 6.64
C LYS A 73 1.03 -2.87 6.42
N VAL A 74 2.04 -3.74 6.54
CA VAL A 74 1.83 -5.18 6.35
C VAL A 74 1.02 -5.74 7.52
N GLN A 75 -0.05 -6.47 7.19
CA GLN A 75 -0.96 -7.08 8.15
C GLN A 75 -0.74 -8.59 8.20
N VAL A 76 -0.38 -9.07 9.39
CA VAL A 76 -0.26 -10.50 9.69
C VAL A 76 -1.59 -10.97 10.32
N PRO A 77 -2.21 -12.06 9.83
CA PRO A 77 -3.43 -12.58 10.42
C PRO A 77 -3.21 -13.03 11.87
N ARG A 78 -4.15 -12.70 12.76
CA ARG A 78 -4.09 -13.10 14.18
C ARG A 78 -4.42 -14.57 14.42
N GLN A 79 -5.15 -15.18 13.49
CA GLN A 79 -5.61 -16.57 13.57
C GLN A 79 -5.41 -17.24 12.22
N LEU A 80 -5.03 -18.51 12.26
CA LEU A 80 -4.90 -19.38 11.11
C LEU A 80 -5.66 -20.67 11.40
N ASN A 81 -6.39 -21.19 10.41
CA ASN A 81 -6.95 -22.53 10.51
C ASN A 81 -5.85 -23.59 10.40
N ALA A 82 -6.17 -24.85 10.74
CA ALA A 82 -5.20 -25.94 10.76
C ALA A 82 -4.49 -26.13 9.41
N LYS A 83 -5.22 -26.02 8.30
CA LYS A 83 -4.66 -26.16 6.94
C LYS A 83 -3.71 -25.00 6.60
N GLN A 84 -4.09 -23.77 6.89
CA GLN A 84 -3.26 -22.58 6.66
C GLN A 84 -1.97 -22.64 7.46
N LYS A 85 -2.05 -23.03 8.74
CA LYS A 85 -0.88 -23.17 9.61
C LYS A 85 0.08 -24.24 9.07
N ALA A 86 -0.42 -25.42 8.72
CA ALA A 86 0.41 -26.50 8.18
C ALA A 86 1.17 -26.07 6.90
N LEU A 87 0.49 -25.41 5.95
CA LEU A 87 1.11 -24.92 4.72
C LEU A 87 2.20 -23.88 4.98
N LEU A 88 1.99 -22.98 5.95
CA LEU A 88 2.98 -21.95 6.29
C LEU A 88 4.18 -22.51 7.05
N GLU A 89 3.97 -23.52 7.91
CA GLU A 89 5.05 -24.26 8.57
C GLU A 89 5.89 -25.04 7.56
N GLU A 90 5.26 -25.67 6.57
CA GLU A 90 5.97 -26.35 5.47
C GLU A 90 6.79 -25.35 4.66
N ALA A 91 6.19 -24.25 4.21
CA ALA A 91 6.90 -23.20 3.48
C ALA A 91 8.06 -22.61 4.29
N ALA A 92 7.92 -22.48 5.61
CA ALA A 92 8.98 -21.99 6.49
C ALA A 92 10.19 -22.94 6.59
N ARG A 93 10.01 -24.25 6.39
CA ARG A 93 11.11 -25.24 6.37
C ARG A 93 11.87 -25.27 5.06
N LEU A 94 11.29 -24.76 3.98
CA LEU A 94 11.91 -24.68 2.66
C LEU A 94 12.78 -23.43 2.48
N LYS A 95 12.76 -22.52 3.48
CA LYS A 95 13.54 -21.29 3.49
C LYS A 95 14.95 -21.48 4.01
#